data_AF-A0AA39ACP6-F1
#
_entry.id   AF-A0AA39ACP6-F1
#
_cell.length_a   1.000
_cell.length_b   1.000
_cell.length_c   1.000
_cell.angle_alpha   90.00
_cell.angle_beta   90.00
_cell.angle_gamma   90.00
#
_symmetry.space_group_name_H-M   'P 1'
#
loop_
_entity.id
_entity.type
_entity.pdbx_description
1 polymer ?
#
loop_
_entity_poly.entity_id
_entity_poly.type
_entity_poly.pdbx_seq_one_letter_code
_entity_poly.pdbx_strand_id
1 'polypeptide(L)'
;MTFLCWLLMWFEAISGLKVNLDKSELIPVGRVENVDDLACELGCKVRWLSSTYLGMPLGASFNFVAAWDGIEERFHKRLAMWNNNISLRVGELH
;
A
#
# COMPACT_ATOMS: atom_id res chain seq x y z
N MET A 1 -15.29 1.28 -16.35
CA MET A 1 -14.39 0.59 -17.32
C MET A 1 -13.66 1.60 -18.21
N THR A 2 -14.36 2.47 -18.94
CA THR A 2 -13.74 3.48 -19.84
C THR A 2 -12.68 4.38 -19.19
N PHE A 3 -12.88 4.78 -17.93
CA PHE A 3 -11.94 5.66 -17.22
C PHE A 3 -10.54 5.05 -17.05
N LEU A 4 -10.45 3.76 -16.69
CA LEU A 4 -9.18 3.09 -16.41
C LEU A 4 -8.38 2.89 -17.70
N CYS A 5 -9.04 2.44 -18.77
CA CYS A 5 -8.44 2.35 -20.09
C CYS A 5 -7.96 3.72 -20.59
N TRP A 6 -8.76 4.77 -20.38
CA TRP A 6 -8.38 6.12 -20.79
C TRP A 6 -7.18 6.66 -19.99
N LEU A 7 -7.12 6.39 -18.69
CA LEU A 7 -5.99 6.75 -17.85
C LEU A 7 -4.70 6.05 -18.30
N LEU A 8 -4.77 4.76 -18.62
CA LEU A 8 -3.61 4.02 -19.15
C LEU A 8 -3.17 4.57 -20.51
N MET A 9 -4.10 4.88 -21.41
CA MET A 9 -3.78 5.51 -22.70
C MET A 9 -3.08 6.87 -22.53
N TRP A 10 -3.58 7.73 -21.62
CA TRP A 10 -2.92 9.01 -21.34
C TRP A 10 -1.54 8.83 -20.71
N PHE A 11 -1.38 7.85 -19.83
CA PHE A 11 -0.08 7.50 -19.27
C PHE A 11 0.91 7.09 -20.37
N GLU A 12 0.51 6.22 -21.30
CA GLU A 12 1.36 5.83 -22.44
C GLU A 12 1.72 7.05 -23.30
N ALA A 13 0.75 7.91 -23.60
CA ALA A 13 0.95 9.10 -24.42
C ALA A 13 1.90 10.14 -23.78
N ILE A 14 1.82 10.33 -22.46
CA ILE A 14 2.64 11.32 -21.74
C ILE A 14 4.03 10.76 -21.41
N SER A 15 4.12 9.49 -21.00
CA SER A 15 5.38 8.87 -20.61
C SER A 15 6.21 8.35 -21.79
N GLY A 16 5.58 8.09 -22.93
CA GLY A 16 6.19 7.40 -24.07
C GLY A 16 6.49 5.92 -23.80
N LEU A 17 5.99 5.36 -22.69
CA LEU A 17 6.15 3.96 -22.32
C LEU A 17 4.95 3.16 -22.77
N LYS A 18 5.17 1.89 -23.15
CA LYS A 18 4.10 0.93 -23.43
C LYS A 18 3.74 0.14 -22.16
N VAL A 19 2.47 0.13 -21.80
CA VAL A 19 1.94 -0.67 -20.71
C VAL A 19 1.91 -2.14 -21.14
N ASN A 20 2.48 -3.01 -20.31
CA ASN A 20 2.47 -4.45 -20.53
C ASN A 20 1.41 -5.11 -19.65
N LEU A 21 0.24 -5.38 -20.25
CA LEU A 21 -0.90 -5.94 -19.51
C LEU A 21 -0.66 -7.41 -19.11
N ASP A 22 0.11 -8.17 -19.89
CA ASP A 22 0.48 -9.57 -19.59
C ASP A 22 1.30 -9.70 -18.29
N LYS A 23 2.09 -8.68 -17.97
CA LYS A 23 2.87 -8.54 -16.73
C LYS A 23 2.16 -7.74 -15.65
N SER A 24 1.06 -7.07 -15.96
CA SER A 24 0.32 -6.26 -15.00
C SER A 24 -0.61 -7.15 -14.19
N GLU A 25 -0.78 -6.78 -12.92
CA GLU A 25 -1.68 -7.46 -12.01
C GLU A 25 -2.68 -6.46 -11.42
N LEU A 26 -3.96 -6.83 -11.41
CA LEU A 26 -5.03 -6.11 -10.74
C LEU A 26 -5.17 -6.67 -9.32
N ILE A 27 -5.02 -5.78 -8.34
CA ILE A 27 -5.07 -6.14 -6.93
C ILE A 27 -6.24 -5.43 -6.28
N PRO A 28 -7.30 -6.15 -5.88
CA PRO A 28 -8.41 -5.54 -5.17
C PRO A 28 -8.01 -5.18 -3.73
N VAL A 29 -8.44 -4.00 -3.30
CA VAL A 29 -8.24 -3.52 -1.93
C VAL A 29 -9.60 -3.49 -1.23
N GLY A 30 -9.81 -4.41 -0.29
CA GLY A 30 -11.09 -4.60 0.39
C GLY A 30 -12.08 -5.46 -0.40
N ARG A 31 -13.38 -5.30 -0.13
CA ARG A 31 -14.44 -6.05 -0.83
C ARG A 31 -14.82 -5.31 -2.10
N VAL A 32 -14.34 -5.80 -3.23
CA VAL A 32 -14.66 -5.28 -4.57
C VAL A 32 -15.35 -6.39 -5.36
N GLU A 33 -16.59 -6.13 -5.78
CA GLU A 33 -17.32 -7.02 -6.68
C GLU A 33 -16.83 -6.78 -8.13
N ASN A 34 -16.83 -7.82 -8.96
CA ASN A 34 -16.47 -7.77 -10.41
C ASN A 34 -14.98 -7.50 -10.73
N VAL A 35 -14.06 -7.87 -9.84
CA VAL A 35 -12.61 -7.75 -10.08
C VAL A 35 -12.14 -8.64 -11.23
N ASP A 36 -12.69 -9.86 -11.31
CA ASP A 36 -12.34 -10.81 -12.36
C ASP A 36 -12.79 -10.31 -13.74
N ASP A 37 -14.01 -9.77 -13.84
CA ASP A 37 -14.53 -9.17 -15.08
C ASP A 37 -13.66 -7.99 -15.54
N LEU A 38 -13.25 -7.14 -14.60
CA LEU A 38 -12.36 -6.00 -14.88
C LEU A 38 -10.98 -6.45 -15.36
N ALA A 39 -10.40 -7.49 -14.74
CA ALA A 39 -9.11 -8.03 -15.16
C ALA A 39 -9.18 -8.69 -16.54
N CYS A 40 -10.26 -9.41 -16.83
CA CYS A 40 -10.52 -9.98 -18.15
C CYS A 40 -10.63 -8.89 -19.23
N GLU A 41 -11.35 -7.80 -18.96
CA GLU A 41 -11.51 -6.68 -19.90
C GLU A 41 -10.19 -5.94 -20.14
N LEU A 42 -9.37 -5.77 -19.09
CA LEU A 42 -8.05 -5.16 -19.19
C LEU A 42 -6.98 -6.12 -19.74
N GLY A 43 -7.27 -7.42 -19.88
CA GLY A 43 -6.27 -8.41 -20.28
C GLY A 43 -5.11 -8.55 -19.29
N CYS A 44 -5.35 -8.35 -18.00
CA CYS A 44 -4.34 -8.46 -16.93
C CYS A 44 -4.73 -9.55 -15.92
N LYS A 45 -3.80 -9.94 -15.03
CA LYS A 45 -4.05 -11.01 -14.06
C LYS A 45 -4.61 -10.45 -12.76
N VAL A 46 -5.51 -11.16 -12.09
CA VAL A 46 -5.89 -10.81 -10.71
C VAL A 46 -4.85 -11.37 -9.75
N ARG A 47 -4.37 -10.54 -8.81
CA ARG A 47 -3.57 -10.98 -7.66
C ARG A 47 -4.24 -10.54 -6.37
N TRP A 48 -4.28 -11.44 -5.39
CA TRP A 48 -4.70 -11.14 -4.03
C TRP A 48 -3.47 -10.95 -3.15
N LEU A 49 -3.24 -9.72 -2.68
CA LEU A 49 -2.17 -9.47 -1.72
C LEU A 49 -2.60 -9.89 -0.32
N SER A 50 -1.64 -10.39 0.47
CA SER A 50 -1.81 -10.46 1.91
C SER A 50 -2.13 -9.05 2.42
N SER A 51 -2.98 -8.97 3.44
CA SER A 51 -3.53 -7.75 4.00
C SER A 51 -2.48 -6.89 4.71
N THR A 52 -1.31 -6.63 4.10
CA THR A 52 -0.24 -5.80 4.66
C THR A 52 0.62 -5.20 3.52
N TYR A 53 0.47 -3.90 3.27
CA TYR A 53 1.35 -3.13 2.39
C TYR A 53 2.03 -2.02 3.17
N LEU A 54 3.36 -1.92 3.04
CA LEU A 54 4.19 -0.99 3.84
C LEU A 54 4.01 -1.14 5.36
N GLY A 55 3.55 -2.31 5.83
CA GLY A 55 3.25 -2.57 7.24
C GLY A 55 1.84 -2.18 7.70
N MET A 56 0.94 -1.79 6.79
CA MET A 56 -0.45 -1.43 7.07
C MET A 56 -1.43 -2.39 6.41
N PRO A 57 -2.55 -2.73 7.06
CA PRO A 57 -3.50 -3.63 6.45
C PRO A 57 -4.25 -3.03 5.27
N LEU A 58 -3.99 -3.56 4.08
CA LEU A 58 -4.72 -3.20 2.85
C LEU A 58 -6.16 -3.69 2.94
N GLY A 59 -7.12 -2.78 2.79
CA GLY A 59 -8.54 -3.12 2.74
C GLY A 59 -9.20 -3.37 4.09
N ALA A 60 -8.48 -3.24 5.21
CA ALA A 60 -9.12 -3.05 6.50
C ALA A 60 -9.90 -1.73 6.48
N SER A 61 -11.10 -1.70 7.06
CA SER A 61 -11.80 -0.43 7.24
C SER A 61 -10.91 0.48 8.07
N PHE A 62 -10.59 1.67 7.54
CA PHE A 62 -9.79 2.70 8.24
C PHE A 62 -10.33 3.02 9.66
N ASN A 63 -11.62 2.73 9.89
CA ASN A 63 -12.32 2.88 11.16
C ASN A 63 -12.04 1.78 12.20
N PHE A 64 -11.22 0.76 11.90
CA PHE A 64 -10.87 -0.27 12.87
C PHE A 64 -9.67 0.21 13.70
N VAL A 65 -9.93 0.70 14.91
CA VAL A 65 -8.89 1.16 15.87
C VAL A 65 -7.77 0.12 16.02
N ALA A 66 -8.12 -1.18 16.03
CA ALA A 66 -7.14 -2.25 16.17
C ALA A 66 -6.16 -2.39 14.97
N ALA A 67 -6.48 -1.83 13.79
CA ALA A 67 -5.53 -1.76 12.68
C ALA A 67 -4.38 -0.76 12.95
N TRP A 68 -4.60 0.21 13.84
CA TRP A 68 -3.63 1.23 14.23
C TRP A 68 -2.81 0.86 15.47
N ASP A 69 -3.31 -0.01 16.35
CA ASP A 69 -2.62 -0.44 17.58
C ASP A 69 -1.18 -0.92 17.29
N GLY A 70 -1.00 -1.80 16.30
CA GLY A 70 0.33 -2.31 15.95
C GLY A 70 1.27 -1.27 15.34
N ILE A 71 0.73 -0.19 14.79
CA ILE A 71 1.50 0.94 14.24
C ILE A 71 1.89 1.87 15.39
N GLU A 72 0.95 2.22 16.27
CA GLU A 72 1.16 3.04 17.45
C GLU A 72 2.21 2.43 18.40
N GLU A 73 2.11 1.13 18.67
CA GLU A 73 3.09 0.42 19.51
C GLU A 73 4.51 0.50 18.93
N ARG A 74 4.63 0.38 17.59
CA ARG A 74 5.92 0.50 16.90
C ARG A 74 6.50 1.91 17.01
N PHE A 75 5.66 2.94 16.90
CA PHE A 75 6.08 4.33 17.09
C PHE A 75 6.52 4.58 18.53
N HIS A 76 5.74 4.15 19.52
CA HIS A 76 6.10 4.26 20.94
C HIS A 76 7.44 3.59 21.25
N LYS A 77 7.66 2.38 20.73
CA LYS A 77 8.94 1.67 20.93
C LYS A 77 10.13 2.42 20.34
N ARG A 78 9.98 2.98 19.13
CA ARG A 78 11.04 3.79 18.49
C ARG A 78 11.31 5.08 19.26
N LEU A 79 10.26 5.74 19.72
CA LEU A 79 10.35 6.98 20.50
C LEU A 79 11.08 6.73 21.83
N ALA A 80 10.73 5.65 22.53
CA ALA A 80 11.38 5.26 23.78
C ALA A 80 12.87 4.95 23.58
N MET A 81 13.24 4.20 22.54
CA MET A 81 14.65 3.94 22.21
C MET A 81 15.42 5.23 21.89
N TRP A 82 14.81 6.14 21.14
CA TRP A 82 15.43 7.43 20.81
C TRP A 82 15.65 8.29 22.06
N ASN A 83 14.64 8.37 22.94
CA ASN A 83 14.74 9.14 24.19
C ASN A 83 15.82 8.57 25.13
N ASN A 84 15.90 7.25 25.25
CA ASN A 84 16.96 6.59 26.01
C ASN A 84 18.35 6.88 25.44
N ASN A 85 18.50 6.92 24.11
CA ASN A 85 19.78 7.25 23.47
C ASN A 85 20.20 8.70 23.75
N ILE A 86 19.26 9.65 23.72
CA ILE A 86 19.54 11.05 24.08
C ILE A 86 19.94 11.15 25.54
N SER A 87 19.22 10.49 26.45
CA SER A 87 19.50 10.52 27.88
C SER A 87 20.88 9.92 28.21
N LEU A 88 21.26 8.82 27.54
CA LEU A 88 22.60 8.24 27.64
C LEU A 88 23.69 9.20 27.15
N ARG A 89 23.50 9.87 26.00
CA ARG A 89 24.46 10.85 25.47
C ARG A 89 24.65 12.07 26.36
N VAL A 90 23.60 12.50 27.07
CA VAL A 90 23.68 13.62 28.03
C VAL A 90 24.44 13.19 29.29
N GLY A 91 24.28 11.95 29.74
CA GLY A 91 25.02 11.40 30.89
C GLY A 91 26.51 11.13 30.62
N GLU A 92 26.92 10.97 29.36
CA GLU A 92 28.33 10.81 28.96
C GLU A 92 29.09 12.14 28.81
N LEU A 93 28.38 13.28 28.78
CA LEU A 93 28.95 14.62 28.61
C LEU A 93 29.17 15.37 29.94
N HIS A 94 28.94 14.71 31.08
CA HIS A 94 29.12 15.25 32.43
C HIS A 94 30.00 14.31 33.26
#